data_AF-A0A1M4SUK4-F1
#
_entry.id   AF-A0A1M4SUK4-F1
#
_cell.length_a   1.000
_cell.length_b   1.000
_cell.length_c   1.000
_cell.angle_alpha   90.00
_cell.angle_beta   90.00
_cell.angle_gamma   90.00
#
_symmetry.space_group_name_H-M   'P 1'
#
loop_
_entity.id
_entity.type
_entity.pdbx_description
1 polymer ?
#
loop_
_entity_poly.entity_id
_entity_poly.type
_entity_poly.pdbx_seq_one_letter_code
_entity_poly.pdbx_strand_id
1 'polypeptide(L)'
;MAPLHVALRRERRKIKRIFKFIYHLMKSRKIPDWQWIKCDSPIEEKMYFALKRRGYKVITQYQTCGYEVDLVLRKHRIAIECDGYQHHHTAEQRKRDQKKSRILRSNGWKVIRLSGKEIYHKIDHCIEKVQLQIGKRKSI
;
A
#
# COMPACT_ATOMS: atom_id res chain seq x y z
N MET A 1 -6.17 -23.30 -7.77
CA MET A 1 -4.78 -23.22 -7.26
C MET A 1 -4.08 -22.04 -7.92
N ALA A 2 -3.21 -21.29 -7.21
CA ALA A 2 -2.46 -20.19 -7.84
C ALA A 2 -1.35 -20.77 -8.75
N PRO A 3 -1.05 -20.15 -9.91
CA PRO A 3 0.01 -20.64 -10.79
C PRO A 3 1.38 -20.71 -10.09
N LEU A 4 2.23 -21.67 -10.46
CA LEU A 4 3.55 -21.90 -9.84
C LEU A 4 4.41 -20.63 -9.76
N HIS A 5 4.46 -19.85 -10.83
CA HIS A 5 5.21 -18.58 -10.86
C HIS A 5 4.71 -17.55 -9.84
N VAL A 6 3.41 -17.55 -9.51
CA VAL A 6 2.83 -16.68 -8.48
C VAL A 6 3.23 -17.15 -7.08
N ALA A 7 3.23 -18.47 -6.85
CA ALA A 7 3.65 -19.06 -5.58
C ALA A 7 5.13 -18.76 -5.29
N LEU A 8 6.02 -19.01 -6.26
CA LEU A 8 7.45 -18.72 -6.15
C LEU A 8 7.72 -17.22 -5.90
N ARG A 9 6.99 -16.32 -6.57
CA ARG A 9 7.10 -14.88 -6.33
C ARG A 9 6.74 -14.50 -4.88
N ARG A 10 5.72 -15.14 -4.30
CA ARG A 10 5.32 -14.90 -2.89
C ARG A 10 6.40 -15.37 -1.92
N GLU A 11 6.99 -16.54 -2.14
CA GLU A 11 8.06 -17.08 -1.31
C GLU A 11 9.31 -16.18 -1.35
N ARG A 12 9.72 -15.77 -2.56
CA ARG A 12 10.83 -14.83 -2.73
C ARG A 12 10.60 -13.52 -1.96
N ARG A 13 9.38 -12.98 -1.97
CA ARG A 13 9.04 -11.77 -1.16
C ARG A 13 9.13 -12.05 0.34
N LYS A 14 8.65 -13.21 0.83
CA LYS A 14 8.77 -13.57 2.25
C LYS A 14 10.22 -13.60 2.70
N ILE A 15 11.08 -14.28 1.93
CA ILE A 15 12.52 -14.38 2.19
C ILE A 15 13.16 -12.98 2.22
N LYS A 16 12.87 -12.14 1.20
CA LYS A 16 13.36 -10.75 1.16
C LYS A 16 12.96 -9.95 2.40
N ARG A 17 11.72 -10.11 2.88
CA ARG A 17 11.21 -9.42 4.08
C ARG A 17 11.90 -9.91 5.37
N ILE A 18 12.20 -11.20 5.49
CA ILE A 18 12.96 -11.76 6.61
C ILE A 18 14.38 -11.18 6.62
N PHE A 19 15.08 -11.20 5.48
CA PHE A 19 16.41 -10.58 5.39
C PHE A 19 16.39 -9.09 5.71
N LYS A 20 15.40 -8.34 5.19
CA LYS A 20 15.20 -6.92 5.52
C LYS A 20 14.98 -6.71 7.01
N PHE A 21 14.15 -7.53 7.65
CA PHE A 21 13.90 -7.47 9.10
C PHE A 21 15.19 -7.69 9.90
N ILE A 22 15.92 -8.78 9.61
CA ILE A 22 17.16 -9.14 10.30
C ILE A 22 18.20 -8.02 10.12
N TYR A 23 18.37 -7.52 8.90
CA TYR A 23 19.27 -6.40 8.60
C TYR A 23 18.96 -5.17 9.48
N HIS A 24 17.70 -4.74 9.55
CA HIS A 24 17.33 -3.57 10.35
C HIS A 24 17.41 -3.83 11.86
N LEU A 25 17.08 -5.04 12.31
CA LEU A 25 17.25 -5.44 13.72
C LEU A 25 18.72 -5.37 14.14
N MET A 26 19.63 -5.92 13.33
CA MET A 26 21.07 -5.89 13.61
C MET A 26 21.64 -4.47 13.56
N LYS A 27 21.22 -3.67 12.57
CA LYS A 27 21.72 -2.30 12.37
C LYS A 27 21.28 -1.32 13.47
N SER A 28 20.05 -1.45 13.96
CA SER A 28 19.46 -0.48 14.90
C SER A 28 19.35 -0.98 16.34
N ARG A 29 19.57 -2.28 16.58
CA ARG A 29 19.29 -2.99 17.84
C ARG A 29 17.85 -2.81 18.35
N LYS A 30 16.92 -2.43 17.45
CA LYS A 30 15.49 -2.25 17.74
C LYS A 30 14.68 -3.16 16.83
N ILE A 31 13.60 -3.74 17.36
CA ILE A 31 12.68 -4.57 16.59
C ILE A 31 11.97 -3.67 15.56
N PRO A 32 12.18 -3.89 14.25
CA PRO A 32 11.53 -3.07 13.24
C PRO A 32 10.05 -3.45 13.12
N ASP A 33 9.22 -2.46 12.79
CA ASP A 33 7.80 -2.66 12.56
C ASP A 33 7.57 -3.58 11.34
N TRP A 34 6.94 -4.73 11.54
CA TRP A 34 6.68 -5.69 10.47
C TRP A 34 5.83 -5.11 9.33
N GLN A 35 4.95 -4.13 9.62
CA GLN A 35 4.19 -3.45 8.56
C GLN A 35 5.12 -2.63 7.65
N TRP A 36 6.10 -1.92 8.21
CA TRP A 36 7.10 -1.21 7.41
C TRP A 36 8.00 -2.17 6.63
N ILE A 37 8.40 -3.29 7.23
CA ILE A 37 9.21 -4.31 6.56
C ILE A 37 8.51 -4.87 5.31
N LYS A 38 7.19 -5.00 5.34
CA LYS A 38 6.39 -5.47 4.20
C LYS A 38 6.32 -4.48 3.03
N CYS A 39 6.63 -3.20 3.22
CA CYS A 39 6.67 -2.24 2.11
C CYS A 39 7.71 -2.70 1.07
N ASP A 40 7.29 -2.79 -0.19
CA ASP A 40 8.11 -3.33 -1.27
C ASP A 40 8.83 -2.22 -2.07
N SER A 41 8.51 -0.94 -1.83
CA SER A 41 9.13 0.22 -2.48
C SER A 41 9.38 1.41 -1.53
N PRO A 42 10.35 2.30 -1.84
CA PRO A 42 10.61 3.51 -1.05
C PRO A 42 9.42 4.47 -0.94
N ILE A 43 8.55 4.52 -1.97
CA ILE A 43 7.36 5.36 -1.96
C ILE A 43 6.30 4.80 -0.99
N GLU A 44 6.13 3.48 -0.91
CA GLU A 44 5.30 2.84 0.11
C GLU A 44 5.82 3.12 1.51
N GLU A 45 7.14 3.04 1.73
CA GLU A 45 7.75 3.37 3.02
C GLU A 45 7.52 4.83 3.41
N LYS A 46 7.73 5.76 2.46
CA LYS A 46 7.50 7.19 2.69
C LYS A 46 6.04 7.47 3.06
N MET A 47 5.08 6.88 2.35
CA MET A 47 3.66 7.01 2.66
C MET A 47 3.30 6.34 3.99
N TYR A 48 3.85 5.15 4.26
CA TYR A 48 3.66 4.42 5.52
C TYR A 48 4.03 5.30 6.71
N PHE A 49 5.26 5.81 6.74
CA PHE A 49 5.73 6.64 7.85
C PHE A 49 4.97 7.96 7.95
N ALA A 50 4.59 8.58 6.83
CA ALA A 50 3.79 9.80 6.84
C ALA A 50 2.43 9.58 7.53
N LEU A 51 1.73 8.51 7.20
CA LEU A 51 0.47 8.13 7.84
C LEU A 51 0.66 7.74 9.31
N LYS A 52 1.70 6.96 9.63
CA LYS A 52 2.00 6.51 10.99
C LYS A 52 2.32 7.70 11.91
N ARG A 53 3.06 8.71 11.41
CA ARG A 53 3.33 9.97 12.13
C ARG A 53 2.06 10.76 12.46
N ARG A 54 0.98 10.61 11.67
CA ARG A 54 -0.33 11.21 11.96
C ARG A 54 -1.23 10.31 12.82
N GLY A 55 -0.66 9.27 13.45
CA GLY A 55 -1.38 8.41 14.39
C GLY A 55 -2.24 7.33 13.73
N TYR A 56 -2.18 7.16 12.41
CA TYR A 56 -2.96 6.12 11.74
C TYR A 56 -2.38 4.72 11.98
N LYS A 57 -3.27 3.75 12.21
CA LYS A 57 -2.93 2.32 12.13
C LYS A 57 -2.93 1.88 10.67
N VAL A 58 -1.73 1.74 10.11
CA VAL A 58 -1.52 1.38 8.70
C VAL A 58 -1.23 -0.11 8.61
N ILE A 59 -1.91 -0.81 7.70
CA ILE A 59 -1.61 -2.21 7.36
C ILE A 59 -1.11 -2.24 5.93
N THR A 60 0.05 -2.83 5.68
CA THR A 60 0.68 -2.89 4.36
C THR A 60 0.43 -4.21 3.68
N GLN A 61 0.43 -4.23 2.34
CA GLN A 61 0.32 -5.44 1.52
C GLN A 61 -0.89 -6.30 1.93
N TYR A 62 -2.04 -5.64 2.07
CA TYR A 62 -3.26 -6.22 2.62
C TYR A 62 -4.06 -6.95 1.54
N GLN A 63 -4.38 -8.22 1.79
CA GLN A 63 -5.15 -9.06 0.87
C GLN A 63 -6.65 -8.83 1.10
N THR A 64 -7.37 -8.36 0.08
CA THR A 64 -8.82 -8.17 0.11
C THR A 64 -9.41 -8.21 -1.29
N CYS A 65 -10.65 -8.71 -1.43
CA CYS A 65 -11.38 -8.79 -2.70
C CYS A 65 -10.59 -9.48 -3.83
N GLY A 66 -9.70 -10.43 -3.50
CA GLY A 66 -8.84 -11.11 -4.47
C GLY A 66 -7.60 -10.32 -4.93
N TYR A 67 -7.32 -9.16 -4.32
CA TYR A 67 -6.19 -8.29 -4.66
C TYR A 67 -5.33 -7.97 -3.43
N GLU A 68 -4.06 -7.67 -3.67
CA GLU A 68 -3.15 -7.08 -2.68
C GLU A 68 -3.20 -5.56 -2.80
N VAL A 69 -3.43 -4.85 -1.70
CA VAL A 69 -3.42 -3.38 -1.61
C VAL A 69 -2.19 -2.93 -0.85
N ASP A 70 -1.48 -1.92 -1.36
CA ASP A 70 -0.18 -1.51 -0.80
C ASP A 70 -0.29 -1.04 0.66
N LEU A 71 -1.24 -0.15 0.97
CA LEU A 71 -1.53 0.30 2.33
C LEU A 71 -3.04 0.42 2.56
N VAL A 72 -3.50 0.03 3.75
CA VAL A 72 -4.90 0.22 4.17
C VAL A 72 -5.02 0.88 5.54
N LEU A 73 -6.00 1.79 5.63
CA LEU A 73 -6.50 2.31 6.91
C LEU A 73 -7.81 1.59 7.23
N ARG A 74 -7.71 0.40 7.84
CA ARG A 74 -8.85 -0.52 7.99
C ARG A 74 -10.05 0.09 8.70
N LYS A 75 -9.84 0.88 9.76
CA LYS A 75 -10.90 1.58 10.51
C LYS A 75 -11.75 2.49 9.60
N HIS A 76 -11.14 3.04 8.55
CA HIS A 76 -11.77 4.03 7.66
C HIS A 76 -12.19 3.43 6.31
N ARG A 77 -11.96 2.13 6.07
CA ARG A 77 -12.17 1.47 4.77
C ARG A 77 -11.45 2.20 3.63
N ILE A 78 -10.23 2.68 3.86
CA ILE A 78 -9.40 3.34 2.84
C ILE A 78 -8.34 2.37 2.34
N ALA A 79 -8.28 2.21 1.02
CA ALA A 79 -7.25 1.48 0.29
C ALA A 79 -6.38 2.49 -0.45
N ILE A 80 -5.07 2.47 -0.21
CA ILE A 80 -4.09 3.39 -0.78
C ILE A 80 -3.12 2.58 -1.64
N GLU A 81 -2.99 2.98 -2.89
CA GLU A 81 -2.07 2.39 -3.87
C GLU A 81 -0.97 3.42 -4.18
N CYS A 82 0.28 2.99 -4.07
CA CYS A 82 1.47 3.81 -4.32
C CYS A 82 2.02 3.46 -5.70
N ASP A 83 1.57 4.18 -6.72
CA ASP A 83 1.94 3.88 -8.11
C ASP A 83 3.32 4.42 -8.46
N GLY A 84 4.27 3.54 -8.79
CA GLY A 84 5.58 3.92 -9.35
C GLY A 84 5.50 4.63 -10.71
N TYR A 85 6.63 5.16 -11.20
CA TYR A 85 6.70 5.98 -12.43
C TYR A 85 5.97 5.33 -13.62
N GLN A 86 5.06 6.11 -14.23
CA GLN A 86 4.01 5.65 -15.16
C GLN A 86 4.46 5.40 -16.61
N HIS A 87 5.76 5.32 -16.91
CA HIS A 87 6.22 5.48 -18.30
C HIS A 87 5.93 4.33 -19.25
N HIS A 88 5.54 3.13 -18.79
CA HIS A 88 5.22 2.00 -19.69
C HIS A 88 4.08 1.11 -19.17
N HIS A 89 2.93 1.70 -18.81
CA HIS A 89 1.75 0.87 -18.54
C HIS A 89 1.13 0.36 -19.84
N THR A 90 1.14 -0.97 -20.03
CA THR A 90 0.41 -1.60 -21.14
C THR A 90 -1.11 -1.42 -20.95
N ALA A 91 -1.89 -1.55 -22.02
CA ALA A 91 -3.34 -1.48 -21.95
C ALA A 91 -3.93 -2.52 -20.97
N GLU A 92 -3.33 -3.70 -20.89
CA GLU A 92 -3.72 -4.80 -20.00
C GLU A 92 -3.48 -4.46 -18.53
N GLN A 93 -2.39 -3.75 -18.21
CA GLN A 93 -2.13 -3.30 -16.84
C GLN A 93 -3.17 -2.27 -16.41
N ARG A 94 -3.45 -1.28 -17.28
CA ARG A 94 -4.49 -0.27 -17.00
C ARG A 94 -5.86 -0.91 -16.79
N LYS A 95 -6.26 -1.86 -17.64
CA LYS A 95 -7.52 -2.61 -17.48
C LYS A 95 -7.58 -3.38 -16.16
N ARG A 96 -6.48 -4.03 -15.76
CA ARG A 96 -6.38 -4.75 -14.47
C ARG A 96 -6.50 -3.80 -13.27
N ASP A 97 -5.83 -2.66 -13.31
CA ASP A 97 -5.85 -1.65 -12.25
C ASP A 97 -7.23 -0.99 -12.11
N GLN A 98 -7.89 -0.71 -13.23
CA GLN A 98 -9.27 -0.22 -13.25
C GLN A 98 -10.23 -1.27 -12.68
N LYS A 99 -10.09 -2.55 -13.07
CA LYS A 99 -10.90 -3.65 -12.54
C LYS A 99 -10.71 -3.79 -11.02
N LYS A 100 -9.47 -3.81 -10.54
CA LYS A 100 -9.13 -3.84 -9.11
C LYS A 100 -9.81 -2.68 -8.36
N SER A 101 -9.67 -1.46 -8.87
CA SER A 101 -10.26 -0.27 -8.26
C SER A 101 -11.79 -0.34 -8.22
N ARG A 102 -12.43 -0.82 -9.29
CA ARG A 102 -13.89 -1.02 -9.36
C ARG A 102 -14.37 -2.03 -8.32
N ILE A 103 -13.71 -3.19 -8.24
CA ILE A 103 -14.06 -4.25 -7.28
C ILE A 103 -13.88 -3.80 -5.84
N LEU A 104 -12.79 -3.11 -5.52
CA LEU A 104 -12.57 -2.57 -4.18
C LEU A 104 -13.67 -1.56 -3.81
N ARG A 105 -14.01 -0.63 -4.71
CA ARG A 105 -15.07 0.37 -4.48
C ARG A 105 -16.43 -0.26 -4.30
N SER A 106 -16.80 -1.26 -5.11
CA SER A 106 -18.08 -1.96 -4.94
C SER A 106 -18.17 -2.73 -3.62
N ASN A 107 -17.03 -3.06 -3.01
CA ASN A 107 -16.94 -3.68 -1.69
C ASN A 107 -16.72 -2.65 -0.55
N GLY A 108 -17.08 -1.38 -0.79
CA GLY A 108 -17.10 -0.33 0.23
C GLY A 108 -15.74 0.28 0.57
N TRP A 109 -14.69 -0.01 -0.21
CA TRP A 109 -13.39 0.65 -0.04
C TRP A 109 -13.34 2.01 -0.74
N LYS A 110 -12.82 3.01 -0.04
CA LYS A 110 -12.38 4.28 -0.61
C LYS A 110 -10.98 4.08 -1.19
N VAL A 111 -10.89 3.92 -2.51
CA VAL A 111 -9.63 3.68 -3.21
C VAL A 111 -8.98 5.01 -3.61
N ILE A 112 -7.77 5.24 -3.09
CA ILE A 112 -6.92 6.40 -3.38
C ILE A 112 -5.66 5.89 -4.09
N ARG A 113 -5.39 6.42 -5.27
CA ARG A 113 -4.16 6.18 -6.01
C ARG A 113 -3.28 7.43 -5.95
N LEU A 114 -2.02 7.24 -5.57
CA LEU A 114 -1.04 8.31 -5.43
C LEU A 114 0.17 7.96 -6.28
N SER A 115 0.54 8.86 -7.19
CA SER A 115 1.74 8.66 -8.00
C SER A 115 3.00 8.78 -7.13
N GLY A 116 4.06 8.09 -7.52
CA GLY A 116 5.36 8.17 -6.85
C GLY A 116 5.90 9.60 -6.84
N LYS A 117 5.62 10.39 -7.89
CA LYS A 117 5.96 11.81 -7.96
C LYS A 117 5.23 12.62 -6.89
N GLU A 118 3.94 12.40 -6.70
CA GLU A 118 3.17 13.05 -5.63
C GLU A 118 3.68 12.64 -4.25
N ILE A 119 3.91 11.35 -4.00
CA ILE A 119 4.41 10.86 -2.70
C ILE A 119 5.80 11.44 -2.42
N TYR A 120 6.65 11.53 -3.44
CA TYR A 120 8.02 12.00 -3.27
C TYR A 120 8.09 13.51 -3.01
N HIS A 121 7.37 14.32 -3.80
CA HIS A 121 7.49 15.79 -3.76
C HIS A 121 6.39 16.50 -2.98
N LYS A 122 5.23 15.86 -2.76
CA LYS A 122 4.02 16.48 -2.20
C LYS A 122 3.35 15.56 -1.17
N ILE A 123 4.13 15.10 -0.19
CA ILE A 123 3.65 14.11 0.79
C ILE A 123 2.51 14.64 1.65
N ASP A 124 2.54 15.89 2.08
CA ASP A 124 1.45 16.47 2.89
C ASP A 124 0.14 16.55 2.09
N HIS A 125 0.22 16.91 0.81
CA HIS A 125 -0.93 16.86 -0.09
C HIS A 125 -1.50 15.45 -0.25
N CYS A 126 -0.65 14.42 -0.28
CA CYS A 126 -1.10 13.02 -0.28
C CYS A 126 -1.85 12.67 1.01
N ILE A 127 -1.38 13.16 2.16
CA ILE A 127 -2.03 12.95 3.45
C ILE A 127 -3.38 13.68 3.51
N GLU A 128 -3.46 14.91 3.02
CA GLU A 128 -4.71 15.67 2.90
C GLU A 128 -5.75 14.90 2.08
N LYS A 129 -5.35 14.36 0.91
CA LYS A 129 -6.24 13.50 0.09
C LYS A 129 -6.81 12.32 0.89
N VAL A 130 -6.00 11.69 1.73
CA VAL A 130 -6.45 10.60 2.61
C VAL A 130 -7.41 11.11 3.69
N GLN A 131 -7.09 12.23 4.34
CA GLN A 131 -7.90 12.82 5.40
C GLN A 131 -9.28 13.27 4.90
N LEU A 132 -9.35 13.86 3.71
CA LEU A 132 -10.60 14.22 3.05
C LEU A 132 -11.53 13.02 2.84
N GLN A 133 -10.99 11.81 2.67
CA GLN A 133 -11.81 10.60 2.57
C GLN A 133 -12.33 10.11 3.93
N ILE A 134 -11.65 10.44 5.04
CA ILE A 134 -12.08 10.04 6.38
C ILE A 134 -13.31 10.83 6.82
N GLY A 135 -13.33 12.14 6.61
CA GLY A 135 -14.40 13.05 7.05
C GLY A 135 -15.75 12.89 6.33
N LYS A 136 -15.78 12.22 5.17
CA LYS A 136 -17.00 12.03 4.34
C LYS A 136 -17.95 10.93 4.82
N ARG A 137 -18.10 10.67 6.12
CA ARG A 137 -19.19 9.76 6.56
C ARG A 137 -20.51 10.51 6.39
N LYS A 138 -21.40 9.99 5.51
CA LYS A 138 -22.80 10.38 5.50
C LYS A 138 -23.35 10.13 6.90
N SER A 139 -23.85 11.19 7.54
CA SER A 139 -24.87 11.04 8.57
C SER A 139 -25.99 10.20 7.96
N ILE A 140 -26.25 9.04 8.57
CA ILE A 140 -27.53 8.34 8.39
C ILE A 140 -28.50 9.00 9.35
#